data_AF-A0A9E3NRX3-F1
#
_entry.id   AF-A0A9E3NRX3-F1
#
_cell.length_a   1.000
_cell.length_b   1.000
_cell.length_c   1.000
_cell.angle_alpha   90.00
_cell.angle_beta   90.00
_cell.angle_gamma   90.00
#
_symmetry.space_group_name_H-M   'P 1'
#
loop_
_entity.id
_entity.type
_entity.pdbx_description
1 polymer ?
#
loop_
_entity_poly.entity_id
_entity_poly.type
_entity_poly.pdbx_seq_one_letter_code
_entity_poly.pdbx_strand_id
1 'polypeptide(L)'
;MRLPRRKVLKAAIGLGALGLAGSVIGVLRSRGYDAARPKLVGLEPWQFVVVEHLARRVCAADAPGVVTPDDADVAGFVDAYVAKMPRRMRRDLGRFLGVVEQVAPAFSGFASRFSRLAPSDQDRVLASLESSASDLLRGGFEGIKALLFMGYYRDARTWRVIGYDGPRVDAAPP
;
A
#
# COMPACT_ATOMS: atom_id res chain seq x y z
N MET A 1 -26.11 31.48 6.44
CA MET A 1 -26.03 30.13 7.04
C MET A 1 -24.68 29.98 7.74
N ARG A 2 -24.60 30.18 9.07
CA ARG A 2 -23.35 30.14 9.84
C ARG A 2 -23.05 28.68 10.23
N LEU A 3 -22.01 28.09 9.64
CA LEU A 3 -21.55 26.75 10.03
C LEU A 3 -20.97 26.80 11.47
N PRO A 4 -21.30 25.84 12.34
CA PRO A 4 -20.87 25.86 13.74
C PRO A 4 -19.35 25.70 13.84
N ARG A 5 -18.69 26.65 14.54
CA ARG A 5 -17.24 26.77 14.73
C ARG A 5 -16.54 25.45 15.13
N ARG A 6 -17.25 24.55 15.81
CA ARG A 6 -16.75 23.22 16.23
C ARG A 6 -16.54 22.23 15.08
N LYS A 7 -17.33 22.31 14.00
CA LYS A 7 -17.16 21.43 12.81
C LYS A 7 -16.01 21.90 11.91
N VAL A 8 -15.82 23.22 11.81
CA VAL A 8 -14.69 23.82 11.08
C VAL A 8 -13.36 23.52 11.80
N LEU A 9 -13.34 23.53 13.13
CA LEU A 9 -12.14 23.20 13.91
C LEU A 9 -11.75 21.72 13.80
N LYS A 10 -12.72 20.78 13.76
CA LYS A 10 -12.43 19.36 13.50
C LYS A 10 -11.91 19.11 12.09
N ALA A 11 -12.43 19.82 11.09
CA ALA A 11 -11.93 19.76 9.71
C ALA A 11 -10.52 20.37 9.56
N ALA A 12 -10.23 21.45 10.29
CA ALA A 12 -8.92 22.09 10.29
C ALA A 12 -7.83 21.27 11.00
N ILE A 13 -8.18 20.49 12.03
CA ILE A 13 -7.24 19.55 12.68
C ILE A 13 -6.96 18.35 11.76
N GLY A 14 -7.95 17.86 11.01
CA GLY A 14 -7.78 16.79 10.03
C GLY A 14 -6.90 17.16 8.84
N LEU A 15 -6.96 18.41 8.35
CA LEU A 15 -6.06 18.90 7.29
C LEU A 15 -4.73 19.47 7.82
N GLY A 16 -4.71 20.10 8.99
CA GLY A 16 -3.53 20.73 9.58
C GLY A 16 -2.49 19.73 10.10
N ALA A 17 -2.94 18.59 10.62
CA ALA A 17 -2.05 17.50 11.04
C ALA A 17 -1.27 16.88 9.85
N LEU A 18 -1.83 16.89 8.64
CA LEU A 18 -1.14 16.44 7.42
C LEU A 18 -0.08 17.43 6.92
N GLY A 19 -0.21 18.72 7.23
CA GLY A 19 0.67 19.78 6.74
C GLY A 19 1.99 19.90 7.50
N LEU A 20 1.95 19.91 8.85
CA LEU A 20 3.14 20.09 9.69
C LEU A 20 3.85 18.77 10.02
N ALA A 21 3.13 17.64 10.06
CA ALA A 21 3.76 16.32 10.16
C ALA A 21 4.50 15.94 8.86
N GLY A 22 4.11 16.51 7.70
CA GLY A 22 4.69 16.19 6.40
C GLY A 22 6.20 16.48 6.27
N SER A 23 6.72 17.51 6.95
CA SER A 23 8.12 17.95 6.85
C SER A 23 9.06 17.15 7.75
N VAL A 24 8.68 16.83 8.99
CA VAL A 24 9.49 16.00 9.90
C VAL A 24 9.43 14.52 9.51
N ILE A 25 8.25 14.04 9.11
CA ILE A 25 8.10 12.67 8.58
C ILE A 25 8.83 12.54 7.24
N GLY A 26 8.90 13.60 6.43
CA GLY A 26 9.65 13.62 5.16
C GLY A 26 11.16 13.32 5.31
N VAL A 27 11.79 13.80 6.39
CA VAL A 27 13.22 13.53 6.66
C VAL A 27 13.45 12.13 7.25
N LEU A 28 12.51 11.62 8.05
CA LEU A 28 12.57 10.25 8.57
C LEU A 28 12.26 9.19 7.49
N ARG A 29 11.51 9.56 6.43
CA ARG A 29 11.14 8.69 5.30
C ARG A 29 12.30 8.33 4.37
N SER A 30 13.40 9.09 4.33
CA SER A 30 14.44 8.91 3.31
C SER A 30 15.69 8.17 3.78
N ARG A 31 15.81 7.80 5.06
CA ARG A 31 17.01 7.15 5.60
C ARG A 31 16.83 5.65 5.81
N GLY A 32 17.86 4.88 5.45
CA GLY A 32 17.92 3.43 5.70
C GLY A 32 17.02 2.62 4.77
N TYR A 33 17.01 2.98 3.48
CA TYR A 33 16.41 2.20 2.39
C TYR A 33 17.44 1.80 1.32
N ASP A 34 18.74 1.84 1.68
CA ASP A 34 19.90 1.70 0.77
C ASP A 34 20.15 0.28 0.23
N ALA A 35 19.13 -0.58 0.20
CA ALA A 35 19.28 -1.88 -0.44
C ALA A 35 19.42 -1.71 -1.97
N ALA A 36 20.18 -2.58 -2.62
CA ALA A 36 20.26 -2.63 -4.07
C ALA A 36 18.85 -2.89 -4.65
N ARG A 37 18.33 -1.93 -5.44
CA ARG A 37 16.99 -2.01 -6.04
C ARG A 37 17.07 -2.03 -7.57
N PRO A 38 16.05 -2.61 -8.23
CA PRO A 38 15.83 -2.38 -9.65
C PRO A 38 15.77 -0.88 -9.94
N LYS A 39 16.06 -0.49 -11.19
CA LYS A 39 15.91 0.90 -11.63
C LYS A 39 14.43 1.29 -11.59
N LEU A 40 14.04 1.99 -10.53
CA LEU A 40 12.66 2.44 -10.31
C LEU A 40 12.26 3.52 -11.32
N VAL A 41 11.01 3.47 -11.76
CA VAL A 41 10.45 4.37 -12.79
C VAL A 41 9.29 5.21 -12.26
N GLY A 42 8.49 4.67 -11.33
CA GLY A 42 7.30 5.32 -10.79
C GLY A 42 7.41 5.72 -9.32
N LEU A 43 8.08 4.90 -8.52
CA LEU A 43 8.18 4.99 -7.07
C LEU A 43 9.55 5.50 -6.63
N GLU A 44 9.57 6.10 -5.44
CA GLU A 44 10.79 6.35 -4.69
C GLU A 44 11.26 5.06 -3.99
N PRO A 45 12.56 4.90 -3.66
CA PRO A 45 13.10 3.69 -3.03
C PRO A 45 12.33 3.23 -1.78
N TRP A 46 11.98 4.15 -0.89
CA TRP A 46 11.22 3.81 0.30
C TRP A 46 9.79 3.37 -0.01
N GLN A 47 9.16 3.95 -1.03
CA GLN A 47 7.80 3.57 -1.44
C GLN A 47 7.79 2.16 -1.98
N PHE A 48 8.80 1.80 -2.78
CA PHE A 48 8.97 0.44 -3.28
C PHE A 48 9.07 -0.58 -2.14
N VAL A 49 9.87 -0.29 -1.11
CA VAL A 49 9.99 -1.16 0.08
C VAL A 49 8.65 -1.29 0.82
N VAL A 50 7.93 -0.20 1.01
CA VAL A 50 6.59 -0.25 1.64
C VAL A 50 5.64 -1.14 0.83
N VAL A 51 5.68 -1.03 -0.50
CA VAL A 51 4.90 -1.87 -1.41
C VAL A 51 5.28 -3.34 -1.32
N GLU A 52 6.57 -3.69 -1.24
CA GLU A 52 7.00 -5.09 -1.01
C GLU A 52 6.40 -5.65 0.28
N HIS A 53 6.54 -4.92 1.39
CA HIS A 53 5.99 -5.37 2.67
C HIS A 53 4.46 -5.46 2.64
N LEU A 54 3.79 -4.49 2.02
CA LEU A 54 2.33 -4.55 1.83
C LEU A 54 1.94 -5.78 1.00
N ALA A 55 2.62 -6.04 -0.12
CA ALA A 55 2.34 -7.18 -0.99
C ALA A 55 2.50 -8.51 -0.23
N ARG A 56 3.56 -8.66 0.57
CA ARG A 56 3.82 -9.84 1.42
C ARG A 56 2.75 -10.11 2.48
N ARG A 57 1.96 -9.10 2.88
CA ARG A 57 0.87 -9.27 3.84
C ARG A 57 -0.49 -9.40 3.16
N VAL A 58 -0.76 -8.58 2.14
CA VAL A 58 -2.05 -8.54 1.43
C VAL A 58 -2.22 -9.71 0.48
N CYS A 59 -1.16 -10.11 -0.22
CA CYS A 59 -1.13 -11.23 -1.17
C CYS A 59 -0.33 -12.39 -0.59
N ALA A 60 -0.43 -12.62 0.74
CA ALA A 60 0.29 -13.70 1.38
C ALA A 60 -0.13 -15.07 0.81
N ALA A 61 0.84 -15.95 0.58
CA ALA A 61 0.58 -17.31 0.16
C ALA A 61 0.04 -18.12 1.36
N ASP A 62 -1.18 -18.62 1.26
CA ASP A 62 -1.84 -19.39 2.33
C ASP A 62 -1.45 -20.88 2.35
N ALA A 63 -0.68 -21.35 1.38
CA ALA A 63 -0.24 -22.75 1.28
C ALA A 63 1.17 -22.88 0.68
N PRO A 64 1.92 -23.93 1.04
CA PRO A 64 3.19 -24.26 0.39
C PRO A 64 3.04 -24.44 -1.12
N GLY A 65 3.99 -23.92 -1.90
CA GLY A 65 4.00 -24.05 -3.36
C GLY A 65 3.12 -23.03 -4.10
N VAL A 66 2.40 -22.17 -3.38
CA VAL A 66 1.73 -21.00 -3.97
C VAL A 66 2.77 -19.92 -4.26
N VAL A 67 2.66 -19.29 -5.44
CA VAL A 67 3.55 -18.21 -5.87
C VAL A 67 3.49 -17.05 -4.88
N THR A 68 4.63 -16.61 -4.39
CA THR A 68 4.69 -15.47 -3.48
C THR A 68 4.54 -14.15 -4.25
N PRO A 69 4.14 -13.05 -3.59
CA PRO A 69 4.07 -11.74 -4.25
C PRO A 69 5.43 -11.24 -4.75
N ASP A 70 6.53 -11.70 -4.14
CA ASP A 70 7.88 -11.40 -4.60
C ASP A 70 8.18 -12.18 -5.89
N ASP A 71 7.81 -13.46 -5.97
CA ASP A 71 7.98 -14.30 -7.18
C ASP A 71 7.10 -13.85 -8.37
N ALA A 72 5.97 -13.20 -8.07
CA ALA A 72 5.08 -12.59 -9.06
C ALA A 72 5.48 -11.15 -9.45
N ASP A 73 6.57 -10.61 -8.86
CA ASP A 73 7.04 -9.23 -9.04
C ASP A 73 5.93 -8.17 -8.88
N VAL A 74 5.13 -8.31 -7.81
CA VAL A 74 4.03 -7.37 -7.55
C VAL A 74 4.56 -5.95 -7.38
N ALA A 75 5.66 -5.76 -6.65
CA ALA A 75 6.24 -4.44 -6.44
C ALA A 75 6.76 -3.80 -7.73
N GLY A 76 7.40 -4.57 -8.62
CA GLY A 76 7.83 -4.09 -9.94
C GLY A 76 6.65 -3.71 -10.84
N PHE A 77 5.56 -4.49 -10.81
CA PHE A 77 4.32 -4.11 -11.49
C PHE A 77 3.76 -2.78 -10.96
N VAL A 78 3.69 -2.61 -9.64
CA VAL A 78 3.19 -1.38 -9.02
C VAL A 78 4.05 -0.19 -9.42
N ASP A 79 5.38 -0.31 -9.42
CA ASP A 79 6.29 0.74 -9.89
C ASP A 79 5.97 1.19 -11.32
N ALA A 80 5.88 0.22 -12.24
CA ALA A 80 5.56 0.48 -13.64
C ALA A 80 4.15 1.06 -13.84
N TYR A 81 3.17 0.65 -13.02
CA TYR A 81 1.81 1.16 -13.06
C TYR A 81 1.74 2.61 -12.56
N VAL A 82 2.41 2.91 -11.45
CA VAL A 82 2.50 4.26 -10.87
C VAL A 82 3.20 5.25 -11.81
N ALA A 83 4.17 4.78 -12.59
CA ALA A 83 4.83 5.57 -13.63
C ALA A 83 3.86 6.10 -14.71
N LYS A 84 2.71 5.45 -14.91
CA LYS A 84 1.68 5.83 -15.89
C LYS A 84 0.54 6.65 -15.28
N MET A 85 0.46 6.73 -13.95
CA MET A 85 -0.59 7.51 -13.27
C MET A 85 -0.45 9.02 -13.52
N PRO A 86 -1.57 9.77 -13.55
CA PRO A 86 -1.54 11.24 -13.48
C PRO A 86 -0.76 11.73 -12.26
N ARG A 87 0.04 12.78 -12.42
CA ARG A 87 0.94 13.31 -11.37
C ARG A 87 0.26 13.54 -10.02
N ARG A 88 -1.00 14.04 -10.05
CA ARG A 88 -1.79 14.25 -8.83
C ARG A 88 -2.04 12.94 -8.07
N MET A 89 -2.44 11.89 -8.80
CA MET A 89 -2.73 10.58 -8.23
C MET A 89 -1.46 9.92 -7.69
N ARG A 90 -0.34 9.99 -8.43
CA ARG A 90 0.97 9.51 -7.95
C ARG A 90 1.38 10.16 -6.62
N ARG A 91 1.23 11.48 -6.53
CA ARG A 91 1.54 12.22 -5.29
C ARG A 91 0.62 11.83 -4.15
N ASP A 92 -0.67 11.67 -4.40
CA ASP A 92 -1.64 11.32 -3.37
C ASP A 92 -1.43 9.86 -2.88
N LEU A 93 -1.08 8.92 -3.78
CA LEU A 93 -0.63 7.58 -3.43
C LEU A 93 0.64 7.61 -2.58
N GLY A 94 1.67 8.36 -3.01
CA GLY A 94 2.92 8.49 -2.24
C GLY A 94 2.70 9.06 -0.83
N ARG A 95 1.76 10.00 -0.67
CA ARG A 95 1.36 10.49 0.66
C ARG A 95 0.70 9.40 1.49
N PHE A 96 -0.17 8.60 0.89
CA PHE A 96 -0.85 7.52 1.59
C PHE A 96 0.11 6.39 1.98
N LEU A 97 1.05 6.00 1.11
CA LEU A 97 2.16 5.09 1.47
C LEU A 97 2.98 5.65 2.63
N GLY A 98 3.16 6.97 2.67
CA GLY A 98 3.81 7.63 3.79
C GLY A 98 2.99 7.62 5.10
N VAL A 99 1.66 7.51 5.04
CA VAL A 99 0.79 7.30 6.20
C VAL A 99 0.92 5.86 6.68
N VAL A 100 0.84 4.88 5.78
CA VAL A 100 1.05 3.46 6.09
C VAL A 100 2.41 3.25 6.75
N GLU A 101 3.47 3.84 6.20
CA GLU A 101 4.83 3.56 6.66
C GLU A 101 5.15 4.15 8.03
N GLN A 102 4.63 5.34 8.34
CA GLN A 102 5.09 6.12 9.51
C GLN A 102 3.98 6.40 10.53
N VAL A 103 2.75 6.58 10.06
CA VAL A 103 1.65 7.08 10.90
C VAL A 103 0.80 5.94 11.44
N ALA A 104 0.43 4.98 10.58
CA ALA A 104 -0.41 3.85 10.97
C ALA A 104 0.22 2.96 12.08
N PRO A 105 1.54 2.67 12.07
CA PRO A 105 2.23 1.99 13.17
C PRO A 105 2.09 2.71 14.51
N ALA A 106 2.29 4.04 14.52
CA ALA A 106 2.21 4.84 15.74
C ALA A 106 0.80 4.79 16.35
N PHE A 107 -0.24 4.91 15.52
CA PHE A 107 -1.64 4.75 15.99
C PHE A 107 -1.97 3.33 16.45
N SER A 108 -1.20 2.33 16.00
CA SER A 108 -1.34 0.94 16.42
C SER A 108 -0.44 0.58 17.63
N GLY A 109 0.24 1.57 18.21
CA GLY A 109 1.07 1.40 19.42
C GLY A 109 2.53 1.03 19.16
N PHE A 110 3.02 1.15 17.92
CA PHE A 110 4.40 0.80 17.57
C PHE A 110 5.28 2.03 17.38
N ALA A 111 6.52 1.96 17.89
CA ALA A 111 7.53 3.01 17.73
C ALA A 111 8.36 2.87 16.42
N SER A 112 8.27 1.72 15.76
CA SER A 112 8.95 1.44 14.50
C SER A 112 8.04 1.68 13.31
N ARG A 113 8.65 2.07 12.19
CA ARG A 113 7.97 2.19 10.88
C ARG A 113 7.49 0.83 10.38
N PHE A 114 6.44 0.81 9.55
CA PHE A 114 5.74 -0.41 9.13
C PHE A 114 6.69 -1.44 8.50
N SER A 115 7.56 -1.02 7.59
CA SER A 115 8.56 -1.89 6.95
C SER A 115 9.55 -2.56 7.91
N ARG A 116 9.67 -2.10 9.16
CA ARG A 116 10.55 -2.68 10.19
C ARG A 116 9.81 -3.50 11.25
N LEU A 117 8.48 -3.58 11.19
CA LEU A 117 7.70 -4.37 12.13
C LEU A 117 7.82 -5.87 11.82
N ALA A 118 7.61 -6.69 12.84
CA ALA A 118 7.40 -8.13 12.66
C ALA A 118 6.12 -8.39 11.84
N PRO A 119 6.02 -9.50 11.09
CA PRO A 119 4.87 -9.76 10.22
C PRO A 119 3.50 -9.67 10.92
N SER A 120 3.38 -10.22 12.14
CA SER A 120 2.14 -10.14 12.92
C SER A 120 1.77 -8.71 13.33
N ASP A 121 2.76 -7.87 13.60
CA ASP A 121 2.54 -6.46 13.91
C ASP A 121 2.20 -5.63 12.66
N GLN A 122 2.75 -6.00 11.49
CA GLN A 122 2.29 -5.47 10.21
C GLN A 122 0.82 -5.75 10.01
N ASP A 123 0.36 -6.98 10.25
CA ASP A 123 -1.06 -7.36 10.11
C ASP A 123 -1.96 -6.53 11.02
N ARG A 124 -1.53 -6.28 12.27
CA ARG A 124 -2.27 -5.42 13.21
C ARG A 124 -2.40 -3.99 12.68
N VAL A 125 -1.36 -3.44 12.06
CA VAL A 125 -1.40 -2.12 11.42
C VAL A 125 -2.36 -2.12 10.23
N LEU A 126 -2.33 -3.15 9.39
CA LEU A 126 -3.23 -3.23 8.22
C LEU A 126 -4.70 -3.42 8.65
N ALA A 127 -4.95 -4.25 9.64
CA ALA A 127 -6.28 -4.44 10.21
C ALA A 127 -6.84 -3.13 10.82
N SER A 128 -5.98 -2.28 11.40
CA SER A 128 -6.41 -0.98 11.94
C SER A 128 -6.75 0.03 10.84
N LEU A 129 -6.10 -0.05 9.67
CA LEU A 129 -6.46 0.74 8.49
C LEU A 129 -7.79 0.28 7.89
N GLU A 130 -7.99 -1.03 7.78
CA GLU A 130 -9.21 -1.64 7.23
C GLU A 130 -10.45 -1.37 8.09
N SER A 131 -10.30 -1.46 9.41
CA SER A 131 -11.36 -1.20 10.39
C SER A 131 -11.45 0.27 10.83
N SER A 132 -10.71 1.18 10.19
CA SER A 132 -10.66 2.58 10.60
C SER A 132 -12.02 3.27 10.50
N ALA A 133 -12.37 4.10 11.50
CA ALA A 133 -13.55 4.97 11.43
C ALA A 133 -13.43 6.07 10.35
N SER A 134 -12.26 6.23 9.72
CA SER A 134 -12.03 7.19 8.64
C SER A 134 -12.25 6.55 7.27
N ASP A 135 -13.29 6.98 6.56
CA ASP A 135 -13.58 6.56 5.18
C ASP A 135 -12.39 6.79 4.24
N LEU A 136 -11.62 7.85 4.46
CA LEU A 136 -10.43 8.16 3.68
C LEU A 136 -9.34 7.11 3.88
N LEU A 137 -9.12 6.64 5.12
CA LEU A 137 -8.10 5.63 5.40
C LEU A 137 -8.52 4.26 4.85
N ARG A 138 -9.79 3.89 5.06
CA ARG A 138 -10.35 2.66 4.49
C ARG A 138 -10.29 2.66 2.97
N GLY A 139 -10.80 3.71 2.33
CA GLY A 139 -10.79 3.84 0.87
C GLY A 139 -9.39 3.90 0.27
N GLY A 140 -8.45 4.57 0.95
CA GLY A 140 -7.04 4.56 0.55
C GLY A 140 -6.44 3.16 0.61
N PHE A 141 -6.73 2.41 1.69
CA PHE A 141 -6.22 1.05 1.86
C PHE A 141 -6.86 0.06 0.88
N GLU A 142 -8.17 0.15 0.62
CA GLU A 142 -8.84 -0.61 -0.43
C GLU A 142 -8.23 -0.36 -1.81
N GLY A 143 -7.91 0.91 -2.14
CA GLY A 143 -7.22 1.25 -3.38
C GLY A 143 -5.83 0.61 -3.49
N ILE A 144 -5.08 0.53 -2.39
CA ILE A 144 -3.81 -0.21 -2.34
C ILE A 144 -4.05 -1.70 -2.57
N LYS A 145 -4.99 -2.33 -1.85
CA LYS A 145 -5.29 -3.76 -2.01
C LYS A 145 -5.64 -4.09 -3.45
N ALA A 146 -6.51 -3.29 -4.08
CA ALA A 146 -6.86 -3.44 -5.49
C ALA A 146 -5.63 -3.40 -6.41
N LEU A 147 -4.74 -2.43 -6.21
CA LEU A 147 -3.51 -2.30 -6.99
C LEU A 147 -2.56 -3.49 -6.81
N LEU A 148 -2.42 -3.99 -5.58
CA LEU A 148 -1.61 -5.18 -5.28
C LEU A 148 -2.20 -6.44 -5.89
N PHE A 149 -3.52 -6.64 -5.80
CA PHE A 149 -4.20 -7.77 -6.41
C PHE A 149 -4.14 -7.74 -7.93
N MET A 150 -4.20 -6.56 -8.57
CA MET A 150 -3.93 -6.43 -10.01
C MET A 150 -2.52 -6.92 -10.36
N GLY A 151 -1.53 -6.59 -9.53
CA GLY A 151 -0.14 -7.03 -9.72
C GLY A 151 0.07 -8.51 -9.45
N TYR A 152 -0.70 -9.10 -8.54
CA TYR A 152 -0.57 -10.51 -8.16
C TYR A 152 -1.30 -11.44 -9.13
N TYR A 153 -2.59 -11.18 -9.38
CA TYR A 153 -3.44 -12.05 -10.21
C TYR A 153 -3.21 -11.91 -11.72
N ARG A 154 -2.28 -11.06 -12.17
CA ARG A 154 -1.83 -11.07 -13.56
C ARG A 154 -0.95 -12.28 -13.89
N ASP A 155 -0.37 -12.93 -12.88
CA ASP A 155 0.47 -14.10 -13.06
C ASP A 155 -0.39 -15.35 -13.11
N ALA A 156 -0.38 -16.07 -14.23
CA ALA A 156 -1.19 -17.26 -14.45
C ALA A 156 -0.94 -18.37 -13.42
N ARG A 157 0.25 -18.41 -12.81
CA ARG A 157 0.59 -19.37 -11.75
C ARG A 157 -0.26 -19.17 -10.48
N THR A 158 -0.85 -17.99 -10.28
CA THR A 158 -1.72 -17.68 -9.12
C THR A 158 -3.17 -18.13 -9.33
N TRP A 159 -3.62 -18.34 -10.56
CA TRP A 159 -5.04 -18.53 -10.87
C TRP A 159 -5.63 -19.82 -10.28
N ARG A 160 -4.85 -20.91 -10.29
CA ARG A 160 -5.31 -22.19 -9.73
C ARG A 160 -5.64 -22.10 -8.24
N VAL A 161 -4.98 -21.21 -7.51
CA VAL A 161 -5.20 -21.01 -6.07
C VAL A 161 -6.62 -20.50 -5.80
N ILE A 162 -7.17 -19.69 -6.70
CA ILE A 162 -8.53 -19.13 -6.60
C ILE A 162 -9.55 -19.94 -7.40
N GLY A 163 -9.19 -21.15 -7.87
CA GLY A 163 -10.07 -21.98 -8.68
C GLY A 163 -10.36 -21.42 -10.08
N TYR A 164 -9.49 -20.55 -10.59
CA TYR A 164 -9.61 -19.99 -11.94
C TYR A 164 -8.71 -20.77 -12.91
N ASP A 165 -9.31 -21.37 -13.94
CA ASP A 165 -8.59 -22.13 -14.97
C ASP A 165 -7.86 -21.24 -15.99
N GLY A 166 -8.12 -19.94 -15.96
CA GLY A 166 -7.62 -18.97 -16.92
C GLY A 166 -8.63 -18.64 -18.03
N PRO A 167 -8.31 -17.63 -18.86
CA PRO A 167 -9.15 -17.22 -19.97
C PRO A 167 -9.33 -18.33 -21.01
N ARG A 168 -10.56 -18.59 -21.46
CA ARG A 168 -10.87 -19.61 -22.48
C ARG A 168 -10.65 -19.13 -23.93
N VAL A 169 -9.86 -18.08 -24.13
CA VAL A 169 -9.73 -17.40 -25.43
C VAL A 169 -9.02 -18.29 -26.46
N ASP A 170 -8.26 -19.29 -26.00
CA ASP A 170 -7.57 -20.28 -26.84
C ASP A 170 -8.20 -21.68 -26.80
N ALA A 171 -9.32 -21.86 -26.08
CA ALA A 171 -10.00 -23.15 -26.01
C ALA A 171 -10.94 -23.31 -27.22
N ALA A 172 -10.75 -24.38 -28.01
CA ALA A 172 -11.71 -24.75 -29.03
C ALA A 172 -13.11 -24.94 -28.39
N PRO A 173 -14.20 -24.48 -29.04
CA PRO A 173 -15.54 -24.69 -28.51
C PRO A 173 -15.82 -26.20 -28.34
N PRO A 174 -16.66 -26.57 -27.35
CA PRO A 174 -17.03 -27.96 -27.11
C PRO A 174 -17.75 -28.60 -28.30
#